data_AF-A0A818VAN1-F1
#
_entry.id   AF-A0A818VAN1-F1
#
_cell.length_a   1.000
_cell.length_b   1.000
_cell.length_c   1.000
_cell.angle_alpha   90.00
_cell.angle_beta   90.00
_cell.angle_gamma   90.00
#
_symmetry.space_group_name_H-M   'P 1'
#
loop_
_entity.id
_entity.type
_entity.pdbx_description
1 polymer ?
#
loop_
_entity_poly.entity_id
_entity_poly.type
_entity_poly.pdbx_seq_one_letter_code
_entity_poly.pdbx_strand_id
1 'polypeptide(L)'
;NTLKDTTADDVKLIVGNKNRRSAKTELICKRPKQSLLINKPFEKRRRKRQQSRKKIHLIPQTNNQQHPKHNTPVLKPTYISIELNAHNLLYLVLLVKQQDLSKQTLINIHLFNSQPCESLFRDARSLSSTFSTLANFAVKDFIGRSQKISILNQLKHNQSEKDLSVPIPHKYKREYSLISSHRLDEIDTLDIEQVILNVYDQAIHLVNHSKC
;
A
#
# COMPACT_ATOMS: atom_id res chain seq x y z
N ASN A 1 17.40 22.65 -58.53
CA ASN A 1 18.22 23.79 -58.05
C ASN A 1 18.58 23.61 -56.58
N THR A 2 19.84 23.21 -56.35
CA THR A 2 20.69 23.44 -55.16
C THR A 2 20.11 23.07 -53.79
N LEU A 3 20.39 21.90 -53.20
CA LEU A 3 21.67 21.50 -52.58
C LEU A 3 22.23 22.55 -51.60
N LYS A 4 22.27 22.21 -50.30
CA LYS A 4 23.39 22.51 -49.40
C LYS A 4 23.27 21.72 -48.09
N ASP A 5 24.11 20.70 -48.03
CA ASP A 5 24.62 20.05 -46.83
C ASP A 5 25.22 21.08 -45.86
N THR A 6 25.11 20.81 -44.56
CA THR A 6 26.00 21.40 -43.55
C THR A 6 26.48 20.33 -42.58
N THR A 7 27.77 20.04 -42.76
CA THR A 7 28.76 19.39 -41.90
C THR A 7 28.63 19.82 -40.43
N ALA A 8 28.65 18.92 -39.44
CA ALA A 8 29.83 18.19 -38.93
C ALA A 8 30.94 19.14 -38.45
N ASP A 9 30.86 19.58 -37.19
CA ASP A 9 31.96 20.21 -36.47
C ASP A 9 32.09 19.60 -35.05
N ASP A 10 33.15 18.80 -34.90
CA ASP A 10 34.08 18.71 -33.78
C ASP A 10 33.65 19.28 -32.41
N VAL A 11 33.19 18.39 -31.51
CA VAL A 11 33.30 18.63 -30.06
C VAL A 11 34.41 17.75 -29.50
N LYS A 12 35.56 18.42 -29.39
CA LYS A 12 36.85 17.99 -28.86
C LYS A 12 36.72 17.42 -27.44
N LEU A 13 37.32 16.24 -27.26
CA LEU A 13 37.70 15.64 -25.98
C LEU A 13 38.37 16.66 -25.04
N ILE A 14 37.88 16.78 -23.81
CA ILE A 14 38.68 17.19 -22.66
C ILE A 14 38.75 16.03 -21.68
N VAL A 15 39.85 15.29 -21.79
CA VAL A 15 40.36 14.36 -20.79
C VAL A 15 40.85 15.19 -19.60
N GLY A 16 40.04 15.25 -18.54
CA GLY A 16 40.37 15.91 -17.28
C GLY A 16 40.69 14.89 -16.18
N ASN A 17 41.90 14.32 -16.23
CA ASN A 17 42.45 13.46 -15.20
C ASN A 17 42.86 14.30 -13.97
N LYS A 18 42.16 14.17 -12.83
CA LYS A 18 42.65 14.67 -11.54
C LYS A 18 42.36 13.67 -10.41
N ASN A 19 43.38 12.86 -10.15
CA ASN A 19 43.68 12.25 -8.86
C ASN A 19 43.34 13.18 -7.68
N ARG A 20 42.34 12.80 -6.89
CA ARG A 20 42.21 13.25 -5.49
C ARG A 20 42.20 12.03 -4.58
N ARG A 21 43.41 11.60 -4.21
CA ARG A 21 43.66 10.97 -2.92
C ARG A 21 43.41 12.02 -1.86
N SER A 22 42.43 11.83 -0.99
CA SER A 22 42.35 12.57 0.26
C SER A 22 41.89 11.67 1.40
N ALA A 23 42.78 11.57 2.37
CA ALA A 23 42.55 11.35 3.79
C ALA A 23 41.57 10.24 4.19
N LYS A 24 42.17 9.07 4.41
CA LYS A 24 41.75 8.06 5.38
C LYS A 24 41.57 8.75 6.75
N THR A 25 40.34 9.11 7.09
CA THR A 25 39.98 9.54 8.45
C THR A 25 39.49 8.30 9.18
N GLU A 26 40.38 7.69 9.97
CA GLU A 26 40.02 6.63 10.91
C GLU A 26 39.17 7.24 12.03
N LEU A 27 37.86 7.30 11.81
CA LEU A 27 36.87 7.50 12.87
C LEU A 27 36.82 6.22 13.69
N ILE A 28 37.66 6.18 14.74
CA ILE A 28 37.59 5.23 15.85
C ILE A 28 36.25 5.45 16.54
N CYS A 29 35.22 4.77 16.04
CA CYS A 29 33.94 4.67 16.70
C CYS A 29 34.11 3.69 17.88
N LYS A 30 34.43 4.25 19.06
CA LYS A 30 34.38 3.50 20.33
C LYS A 30 32.95 3.01 20.53
N ARG A 31 32.71 1.73 20.20
CA ARG A 31 31.45 1.06 20.51
C ARG A 31 31.21 1.15 22.02
N PRO A 32 30.05 1.65 22.49
CA PRO A 32 29.68 1.48 23.88
C PRO A 32 29.56 -0.02 24.14
N LYS A 33 30.27 -0.50 25.16
CA LYS A 33 30.14 -1.86 25.69
C LYS A 33 28.69 -2.03 26.16
N GLN A 34 27.84 -2.61 25.31
CA GLN A 34 26.54 -3.11 25.74
C GLN A 34 26.81 -4.33 26.61
N SER A 35 26.69 -4.14 27.91
CA SER A 35 26.66 -5.18 28.91
C SER A 35 25.65 -6.25 28.51
N LEU A 36 26.13 -7.50 28.44
CA LEU A 36 25.31 -8.69 28.33
C LEU A 36 24.27 -8.73 29.45
N LEU A 37 23.03 -8.35 29.14
CA LEU A 37 21.87 -8.71 29.93
C LEU A 37 21.24 -9.96 29.31
N ILE A 38 21.82 -11.07 29.75
CA ILE A 38 21.23 -12.39 29.99
C ILE A 38 19.76 -12.52 29.55
N ASN A 39 19.60 -13.35 28.53
CA ASN A 39 18.34 -13.92 28.04
C ASN A 39 17.46 -14.40 29.21
N LYS A 40 16.35 -13.70 29.48
CA LYS A 40 15.22 -14.30 30.21
C LYS A 40 14.23 -14.89 29.20
N PRO A 41 13.84 -16.17 29.34
CA PRO A 41 13.00 -16.87 28.36
C PRO A 41 11.59 -16.26 28.28
N PHE A 42 11.21 -15.88 27.06
CA PHE A 42 9.99 -15.16 26.69
C PHE A 42 8.75 -16.08 26.56
N GLU A 43 8.65 -17.12 27.38
CA GLU A 43 7.65 -18.20 27.21
C GLU A 43 6.49 -18.15 28.23
N LYS A 44 6.59 -17.39 29.33
CA LYS A 44 5.57 -17.43 30.40
C LYS A 44 4.51 -16.32 30.41
N ARG A 45 4.50 -15.38 29.45
CA ARG A 45 3.53 -14.26 29.44
C ARG A 45 2.26 -14.47 28.62
N ARG A 46 2.13 -15.56 27.85
CA ARG A 46 0.93 -15.82 27.02
C ARG A 46 -0.21 -16.54 27.74
N ARG A 47 0.00 -17.18 28.90
CA ARG A 47 -1.05 -17.97 29.58
C ARG A 47 -1.94 -17.21 30.58
N LYS A 48 -1.60 -15.97 30.97
CA LYS A 48 -2.45 -15.18 31.89
C LYS A 48 -3.50 -14.28 31.21
N ARG A 49 -3.50 -14.15 29.88
CA ARG A 49 -4.50 -13.36 29.14
C ARG A 49 -5.71 -14.16 28.62
N GLN A 50 -5.71 -15.49 28.76
CA GLN A 50 -6.82 -16.33 28.30
C GLN A 50 -7.79 -16.77 29.42
N GLN A 51 -7.44 -16.61 30.70
CA GLN A 51 -8.33 -16.99 31.82
C GLN A 51 -9.29 -15.88 32.29
N SER A 52 -9.16 -14.66 31.79
CA SER A 52 -10.05 -13.54 32.16
C SER A 52 -11.24 -13.32 31.22
N ARG A 53 -11.55 -14.26 30.31
CA ARG A 53 -12.68 -14.15 29.36
C ARG A 53 -13.91 -15.00 29.69
N LYS A 54 -14.00 -15.64 30.86
CA LYS A 54 -15.19 -16.46 31.24
C LYS A 54 -15.87 -15.97 32.51
N LYS A 55 -16.35 -14.73 32.49
CA LYS A 55 -17.43 -14.29 33.38
C LYS A 55 -18.37 -13.38 32.59
N ILE A 56 -19.15 -14.00 31.70
CA ILE A 56 -20.33 -13.38 31.11
C ILE A 56 -21.35 -13.33 32.24
N HIS A 57 -21.37 -12.21 32.95
CA HIS A 57 -22.44 -11.91 33.89
C HIS A 57 -23.64 -11.54 33.02
N LEU A 58 -24.67 -12.41 33.00
CA LEU A 58 -25.99 -12.04 32.49
C LEU A 58 -26.48 -10.87 33.35
N ILE A 59 -26.51 -9.68 32.76
CA ILE A 59 -27.14 -8.51 33.35
C ILE A 59 -28.64 -8.62 33.05
N PRO A 60 -29.53 -8.51 34.06
CA PRO A 60 -30.97 -8.50 33.84
C PRO A 60 -31.36 -7.28 33.00
N GLN A 61 -32.13 -7.50 31.95
CA GLN A 61 -32.75 -6.42 31.18
C GLN A 61 -33.73 -5.69 32.09
N THR A 62 -33.35 -4.49 32.54
CA THR A 62 -34.27 -3.56 33.19
C THR A 62 -34.64 -2.45 32.21
N ASN A 63 -35.96 -2.26 32.15
CA ASN A 63 -36.76 -1.36 31.35
C ASN A 63 -36.17 0.02 31.01
N ASN A 64 -36.42 0.43 29.76
CA ASN A 64 -36.74 1.79 29.32
C ASN A 64 -35.97 2.93 29.99
N GLN A 65 -34.67 3.04 29.67
CA GLN A 65 -33.97 4.32 29.79
C GLN A 65 -33.84 4.92 28.39
N GLN A 66 -34.51 6.05 28.19
CA GLN A 66 -34.31 6.90 27.02
C GLN A 66 -32.83 7.27 26.95
N HIS A 67 -32.09 6.67 26.02
CA HIS A 67 -30.69 7.01 25.81
C HIS A 67 -30.62 8.49 25.44
N PRO A 68 -29.87 9.33 26.19
CA PRO A 68 -29.64 10.69 25.78
C PRO A 68 -29.02 10.65 24.39
N LYS A 69 -29.56 11.46 23.46
CA LYS A 69 -29.02 11.67 22.11
C LYS A 69 -27.60 12.21 22.26
N HIS A 70 -26.64 11.33 22.50
CA HIS A 70 -25.23 11.65 22.49
C HIS A 70 -24.93 11.93 21.03
N ASN A 71 -24.93 13.22 20.67
CA ASN A 71 -24.31 13.70 19.44
C ASN A 71 -22.86 13.26 19.50
N THR A 72 -22.54 12.07 18.97
CA THR A 72 -21.18 11.56 18.97
C THR A 72 -20.38 12.42 18.00
N PRO A 73 -19.47 13.27 18.49
CA PRO A 73 -18.73 14.20 17.63
C PRO A 73 -17.86 13.46 16.59
N VAL A 74 -17.64 12.16 16.80
CA VAL A 74 -16.93 11.26 15.88
C VAL A 74 -17.65 11.14 14.52
N LEU A 75 -18.97 11.31 14.45
CA LEU A 75 -19.72 11.10 13.20
C LEU A 75 -19.46 12.19 12.15
N LYS A 76 -19.27 13.46 12.58
CA LYS A 76 -19.22 14.59 11.65
C LYS A 76 -17.97 14.56 10.74
N PRO A 77 -16.74 14.35 11.26
CA PRO A 77 -15.55 14.21 10.42
C PRO A 77 -15.65 13.01 9.46
N THR A 78 -16.21 11.89 9.93
CA THR A 78 -16.40 10.70 9.09
C THR A 78 -17.38 10.97 7.95
N TYR A 79 -18.52 11.59 8.24
CA TYR A 79 -19.50 11.97 7.21
C TYR A 79 -18.89 12.88 6.15
N ILE A 80 -18.20 13.94 6.57
CA ILE A 80 -17.52 14.87 5.66
C ILE A 80 -16.48 14.13 4.81
N SER A 81 -15.75 13.18 5.38
CA SER A 81 -14.77 12.39 4.62
C SER A 81 -15.40 11.49 3.56
N ILE A 82 -16.57 10.90 3.86
CA ILE A 82 -17.32 10.07 2.91
C ILE A 82 -17.83 10.94 1.76
N GLU A 83 -18.43 12.09 2.09
CA GLU A 83 -18.92 13.06 1.12
C GLU A 83 -17.79 13.58 0.22
N LEU A 84 -16.66 13.97 0.80
CA LEU A 84 -15.48 14.41 0.05
C LEU A 84 -14.97 13.32 -0.91
N ASN A 85 -14.89 12.06 -0.44
CA ASN A 85 -14.46 10.95 -1.27
C ASN A 85 -15.44 10.68 -2.42
N ALA A 86 -16.74 10.79 -2.19
CA ALA A 86 -17.77 10.64 -3.22
C ALA A 86 -17.67 11.75 -4.28
N HIS A 87 -17.48 13.00 -3.86
CA HIS A 87 -17.28 14.12 -4.78
C HIS A 87 -15.99 13.99 -5.60
N ASN A 88 -14.89 13.58 -4.98
CA ASN A 88 -13.63 13.34 -5.69
C ASN A 88 -13.78 12.22 -6.74
N LEU A 89 -14.47 11.14 -6.41
CA LEU A 89 -14.73 10.05 -7.35
C LEU A 89 -15.60 10.52 -8.53
N LEU A 90 -16.67 11.27 -8.26
CA LEU A 90 -17.53 11.84 -9.29
C LEU A 90 -16.73 12.78 -10.22
N TYR A 91 -15.88 13.63 -9.63
CA TYR A 91 -15.02 14.54 -10.39
C TYR A 91 -14.06 13.78 -11.31
N LEU A 92 -13.43 12.69 -10.84
CA LEU A 92 -12.60 11.83 -11.69
C LEU A 92 -13.39 11.22 -12.86
N VAL A 93 -14.61 10.77 -12.63
CA VAL A 93 -15.49 10.24 -13.69
C VAL A 93 -15.83 11.31 -14.73
N LEU A 94 -16.12 12.55 -14.28
CA LEU A 94 -16.38 13.66 -15.18
C LEU A 94 -15.16 14.01 -16.05
N LEU A 95 -13.96 14.06 -15.46
CA LEU A 95 -12.72 14.31 -16.20
C LEU A 95 -12.44 13.23 -17.25
N VAL A 96 -12.71 11.96 -16.94
CA VAL A 96 -12.56 10.87 -17.91
C VAL A 96 -13.60 10.96 -19.03
N LYS A 97 -14.84 11.36 -18.71
CA LYS A 97 -15.89 11.59 -19.71
C LYS A 97 -15.55 12.77 -20.63
N GLN A 98 -14.91 13.80 -20.11
CA GLN A 98 -14.42 14.95 -20.88
C GLN A 98 -13.16 14.66 -21.70
N GLN A 99 -12.58 13.45 -21.56
CA GLN A 99 -11.33 13.03 -22.20
C GLN A 99 -10.08 13.77 -21.71
N ASP A 100 -10.16 14.48 -20.58
CA ASP A 100 -9.00 15.11 -19.93
C ASP A 100 -8.12 14.07 -19.24
N LEU A 101 -8.70 12.93 -18.84
CA LEU A 101 -8.02 11.79 -18.24
C LEU A 101 -8.25 10.50 -19.04
N SER A 102 -7.25 9.61 -19.04
CA SER A 102 -7.37 8.28 -19.62
C SER A 102 -8.35 7.39 -18.83
N LYS A 103 -9.10 6.54 -19.53
CA LYS A 103 -9.99 5.52 -18.94
C LYS A 103 -9.26 4.58 -17.98
N GLN A 104 -7.95 4.38 -18.18
CA GLN A 104 -7.09 3.58 -17.30
C GLN A 104 -7.06 4.10 -15.85
N THR A 105 -7.31 5.39 -15.63
CA THR A 105 -7.35 5.95 -14.28
C THR A 105 -8.52 5.39 -13.45
N LEU A 106 -9.68 5.14 -14.06
CA LEU A 106 -10.83 4.54 -13.36
C LEU A 106 -10.60 3.06 -13.06
N ILE A 107 -9.95 2.33 -13.97
CA ILE A 107 -9.57 0.93 -13.75
C ILE A 107 -8.62 0.83 -12.54
N ASN A 108 -7.74 1.82 -12.40
CA ASN A 108 -6.76 1.89 -11.31
C ASN A 108 -7.25 2.71 -10.09
N ILE A 109 -8.56 2.87 -9.90
CA ILE A 109 -9.11 3.66 -8.78
C ILE A 109 -8.66 3.14 -7.40
N HIS A 110 -8.37 1.84 -7.30
CA HIS A 110 -7.85 1.20 -6.10
C HIS A 110 -6.48 1.73 -5.65
N LEU A 111 -5.72 2.40 -6.54
CA LEU A 111 -4.45 3.04 -6.20
C LEU A 111 -4.62 4.36 -5.43
N PHE A 112 -5.82 4.94 -5.42
CA PHE A 112 -6.10 6.23 -4.76
C PHE A 112 -6.46 6.10 -3.28
N ASN A 113 -6.46 4.89 -2.72
CA ASN A 113 -6.65 4.70 -1.28
C ASN A 113 -5.29 4.72 -0.54
N SER A 114 -5.34 4.64 0.79
CA SER A 114 -4.14 4.64 1.63
C SER A 114 -3.37 3.31 1.65
N GLN A 115 -3.94 2.24 1.06
CA GLN A 115 -3.41 0.88 1.16
C GLN A 115 -2.03 0.71 0.50
N PRO A 116 -1.75 1.26 -0.71
CA PRO A 116 -0.40 1.25 -1.27
C PRO A 116 0.63 1.94 -0.38
N CYS A 117 0.25 3.06 0.24
CA CYS A 117 1.12 3.77 1.18
C CYS A 117 1.45 2.91 2.40
N GLU A 118 0.44 2.29 3.02
CA GLU A 118 0.65 1.38 4.16
C GLU A 118 1.54 0.19 3.77
N SER A 119 1.32 -0.38 2.58
CA SER A 119 2.16 -1.46 2.06
C SER A 119 3.62 -1.02 1.92
N LEU A 120 3.86 0.17 1.35
CA LEU A 120 5.21 0.72 1.22
C LEU A 120 5.87 0.96 2.58
N PHE A 121 5.13 1.45 3.57
CA PHE A 121 5.64 1.60 4.94
C PHE A 121 6.01 0.26 5.58
N ARG A 122 5.19 -0.77 5.38
CA ARG A 122 5.45 -2.12 5.87
C ARG A 122 6.71 -2.71 5.23
N ASP A 123 6.90 -2.50 3.93
CA ASP A 123 8.09 -2.96 3.20
C ASP A 123 9.34 -2.17 3.60
N ALA A 124 9.22 -0.85 3.80
CA ALA A 124 10.33 -0.03 4.31
C ALA A 124 10.75 -0.46 5.73
N ARG A 125 9.80 -0.90 6.54
CA ARG A 125 10.07 -1.45 7.88
C ARG A 125 10.74 -2.82 7.79
N SER A 126 10.34 -3.68 6.86
CA SER A 126 10.91 -5.03 6.70
C SER A 126 12.35 -5.00 6.18
N LEU A 127 12.75 -3.93 5.49
CA LEU A 127 14.15 -3.68 5.07
C LEU A 127 15.07 -3.21 6.21
N SER A 128 14.60 -3.18 7.46
CA SER A 128 15.48 -2.88 8.61
C SER A 128 16.50 -4.00 8.82
N SER A 129 17.74 -3.64 9.13
CA SER A 129 18.81 -4.61 9.43
C SER A 129 18.39 -5.56 10.56
N THR A 130 18.83 -6.82 10.50
CA THR A 130 18.56 -7.89 11.48
C THR A 130 18.92 -7.53 12.92
N PHE A 131 19.75 -6.51 13.13
CA PHE A 131 20.17 -6.03 14.45
C PHE A 131 19.40 -4.79 14.93
N SER A 132 18.47 -4.25 14.15
CA SER A 132 17.69 -3.08 14.51
C SER A 132 16.20 -3.42 14.62
N THR A 133 15.70 -3.43 15.84
CA THR A 133 14.26 -3.50 16.14
C THR A 133 13.59 -2.13 16.07
N LEU A 134 14.31 -1.09 15.61
CA LEU A 134 13.79 0.26 15.54
C LEU A 134 12.66 0.33 14.52
N ALA A 135 11.46 0.31 15.09
CA ALA A 135 10.20 0.55 14.44
C ALA A 135 10.14 1.91 13.72
N ASN A 136 10.85 2.88 14.28
CA ASN A 136 10.82 4.27 13.90
C ASN A 136 12.11 4.58 13.14
N PHE A 137 11.95 5.12 11.94
CA PHE A 137 13.07 5.58 11.12
C PHE A 137 12.81 7.04 10.72
N ALA A 138 13.87 7.83 10.56
CA ALA A 138 13.72 9.21 10.14
C ALA A 138 13.19 9.28 8.69
N VAL A 139 12.59 10.40 8.30
CA VAL A 139 12.11 10.58 6.91
C VAL A 139 13.23 10.35 5.90
N LYS A 140 14.45 10.79 6.21
CA LYS A 140 15.65 10.53 5.40
C LYS A 140 15.89 9.03 5.18
N ASP A 141 15.75 8.23 6.23
CA ASP A 141 15.91 6.78 6.16
C ASP A 141 14.77 6.14 5.36
N PHE A 142 13.54 6.63 5.52
CA PHE A 142 12.39 6.18 4.74
C PHE A 142 12.63 6.35 3.24
N ILE A 143 13.08 7.54 2.81
CA ILE A 143 13.37 7.84 1.41
C ILE A 143 14.47 6.92 0.88
N GLY A 144 15.55 6.72 1.64
CA GLY A 144 16.61 5.80 1.25
C GLY A 144 16.13 4.35 1.12
N ARG A 145 15.15 3.93 1.93
CA ARG A 145 14.54 2.59 1.84
C ARG A 145 13.53 2.47 0.71
N SER A 146 12.72 3.49 0.45
CA SER A 146 11.74 3.48 -0.64
C SER A 146 12.43 3.40 -2.00
N GLN A 147 13.57 4.08 -2.18
CA GLN A 147 14.41 3.92 -3.36
C GLN A 147 14.90 2.49 -3.55
N LYS A 148 15.35 1.83 -2.47
CA LYS A 148 15.75 0.41 -2.51
C LYS A 148 14.57 -0.49 -2.88
N ILE A 149 13.38 -0.25 -2.33
CA ILE A 149 12.16 -0.99 -2.68
C ILE A 149 11.85 -0.82 -4.17
N SER A 150 11.94 0.40 -4.69
CA SER A 150 11.73 0.68 -6.11
C SER A 150 12.67 -0.14 -7.00
N ILE A 151 13.97 -0.16 -6.68
CA ILE A 151 14.96 -0.95 -7.42
C ILE A 151 14.63 -2.44 -7.32
N LEU A 152 14.30 -2.95 -6.13
CA LEU A 152 13.92 -4.35 -5.95
C LEU A 152 12.67 -4.72 -6.76
N ASN A 153 11.69 -3.84 -6.84
CA ASN A 153 10.47 -4.07 -7.63
C ASN A 153 10.77 -4.06 -9.13
N GLN A 154 11.63 -3.15 -9.61
CA GLN A 154 12.11 -3.16 -11.00
C GLN A 154 12.84 -4.46 -11.34
N LEU A 155 13.72 -4.93 -10.44
CA LEU A 155 14.43 -6.20 -10.64
C LEU A 155 13.48 -7.40 -10.70
N LYS A 156 12.48 -7.45 -9.81
CA LYS A 156 11.44 -8.49 -9.82
C LYS A 156 10.63 -8.48 -11.12
N HIS A 157 10.27 -7.30 -11.61
CA HIS A 157 9.53 -7.17 -12.86
C HIS A 157 10.38 -7.64 -14.06
N ASN A 158 11.64 -7.21 -14.12
CA ASN A 158 12.58 -7.60 -15.19
C ASN A 158 12.94 -9.10 -15.17
N GLN A 159 12.86 -9.76 -14.01
CA GLN A 159 13.03 -11.22 -13.88
C GLN A 159 11.84 -12.00 -14.45
N SER A 160 10.64 -11.41 -14.51
CA SER A 160 9.50 -12.07 -15.15
C SER A 160 9.66 -12.17 -16.67
N GLU A 161 10.42 -11.24 -17.26
CA GLU A 161 10.62 -11.12 -18.72
C GLU A 161 11.86 -11.87 -19.23
N LYS A 162 12.80 -12.20 -18.34
CA LYS A 162 14.04 -12.89 -18.68
C LYS A 162 14.15 -14.14 -17.83
N ASP A 163 14.41 -15.29 -18.46
CA ASP A 163 14.47 -16.65 -17.91
C ASP A 163 15.60 -16.90 -16.86
N LEU A 164 15.99 -15.86 -16.13
CA LEU A 164 16.92 -15.89 -15.02
C LEU A 164 16.19 -16.35 -13.77
N SER A 165 16.14 -17.67 -13.57
CA SER A 165 15.65 -18.27 -12.34
C SER A 165 16.60 -17.95 -11.18
N VAL A 166 16.26 -16.92 -10.39
CA VAL A 166 16.90 -16.76 -9.08
C VAL A 166 16.31 -17.84 -8.17
N PRO A 167 17.13 -18.66 -7.49
CA PRO A 167 16.62 -19.68 -6.58
C PRO A 167 15.82 -19.01 -5.46
N ILE A 168 14.50 -19.14 -5.52
CA ILE A 168 13.60 -18.64 -4.49
C ILE A 168 13.78 -19.55 -3.28
N PRO A 169 14.25 -19.04 -2.12
CA PRO A 169 14.36 -19.85 -0.93
C PRO A 169 12.97 -20.39 -0.55
N HIS A 170 12.88 -21.72 -0.46
CA HIS A 170 11.65 -22.52 -0.32
C HIS A 170 10.70 -22.09 0.82
N LYS A 171 11.13 -21.21 1.73
CA LYS A 171 10.32 -20.67 2.85
C LYS A 171 9.36 -19.53 2.46
N TYR A 172 9.47 -18.96 1.26
CA TYR A 172 8.59 -17.87 0.80
C TYR A 172 7.52 -18.31 -0.22
N LYS A 173 7.27 -19.62 -0.35
CA LYS A 173 6.14 -20.16 -1.11
C LYS A 173 4.82 -19.94 -0.33
N ARG A 174 4.54 -18.68 0.04
CA ARG A 174 3.18 -18.27 0.36
C ARG A 174 2.54 -18.00 -0.99
N GLU A 175 1.57 -18.83 -1.32
CA GLU A 175 0.72 -18.72 -2.48
C GLU A 175 0.06 -17.33 -2.50
N TYR A 176 0.75 -16.35 -3.08
CA TYR A 176 0.05 -15.41 -3.93
C TYR A 176 -0.34 -16.26 -5.13
N SER A 177 -1.50 -16.92 -5.03
CA SER A 177 -2.26 -17.24 -6.22
C SER A 177 -2.28 -15.96 -7.02
N LEU A 178 -1.56 -15.94 -8.14
CA LEU A 178 -1.81 -15.01 -9.23
C LEU A 178 -3.33 -14.91 -9.31
N ILE A 179 -3.86 -13.75 -8.91
CA ILE A 179 -5.17 -13.32 -9.39
C ILE A 179 -4.99 -13.42 -10.89
N SER A 180 -5.57 -14.48 -11.46
CA SER A 180 -5.30 -14.83 -12.83
C SER A 180 -5.66 -13.61 -13.66
N SER A 181 -4.73 -13.12 -14.46
CA SER A 181 -5.00 -12.20 -15.57
C SER A 181 -5.88 -12.84 -16.66
N HIS A 182 -6.65 -13.88 -16.32
CA HIS A 182 -7.60 -14.53 -17.18
C HIS A 182 -8.94 -13.78 -17.05
N ARG A 183 -9.24 -12.98 -18.09
CA ARG A 183 -10.55 -12.38 -18.45
C ARG A 183 -11.07 -11.23 -17.58
N LEU A 184 -10.40 -10.08 -17.68
CA LEU A 184 -11.08 -8.78 -17.60
C LEU A 184 -11.23 -8.12 -18.99
N ASP A 185 -10.99 -8.88 -20.05
CA ASP A 185 -11.43 -8.51 -21.38
C ASP A 185 -12.92 -8.86 -21.46
N GLU A 186 -13.74 -7.83 -21.64
CA GLU A 186 -15.19 -7.85 -21.83
C GLU A 186 -16.03 -8.22 -20.59
N ILE A 187 -16.05 -7.33 -19.60
CA ILE A 187 -17.35 -7.02 -18.97
C ILE A 187 -18.00 -6.01 -19.92
N ASP A 188 -18.92 -6.47 -20.75
CA ASP A 188 -19.63 -5.59 -21.67
C ASP A 188 -20.48 -4.60 -20.85
N THR A 189 -20.66 -3.39 -21.36
CA THR A 189 -21.57 -2.41 -20.74
C THR A 189 -22.97 -2.98 -20.52
N LEU A 190 -23.40 -3.91 -21.37
CA LEU A 190 -24.63 -4.67 -21.24
C LEU A 190 -24.70 -5.53 -19.97
N ASP A 191 -23.59 -6.15 -19.56
CA ASP A 191 -23.55 -7.02 -18.38
C ASP A 191 -23.70 -6.20 -17.09
N ILE A 192 -23.16 -4.99 -17.07
CA ILE A 192 -23.27 -4.09 -15.91
C ILE A 192 -24.73 -3.62 -15.75
N GLU A 193 -25.39 -3.24 -16.84
CA GLU A 193 -26.80 -2.83 -16.81
C GLU A 193 -27.70 -3.97 -16.32
N GLN A 194 -27.47 -5.20 -16.80
CA GLN A 194 -28.24 -6.36 -16.38
C GLN A 194 -28.03 -6.69 -14.89
N VAL A 195 -26.81 -6.56 -14.38
CA VAL A 195 -26.51 -6.72 -12.96
C VAL A 195 -27.21 -5.66 -12.13
N ILE A 196 -27.21 -4.40 -12.58
CA ILE A 196 -27.89 -3.30 -11.87
C ILE A 196 -29.41 -3.54 -11.81
N LEU A 197 -30.04 -3.93 -12.93
CA LEU A 197 -31.47 -4.22 -12.99
C LEU A 197 -31.85 -5.38 -12.06
N ASN A 198 -31.07 -6.47 -12.08
CA ASN A 198 -31.32 -7.62 -11.21
C ASN A 198 -31.24 -7.26 -9.71
N VAL A 199 -30.27 -6.43 -9.32
CA VAL A 199 -30.13 -5.99 -7.92
C VAL A 199 -31.28 -5.07 -7.53
N TYR A 200 -31.73 -4.20 -8.43
CA TYR A 200 -32.87 -3.31 -8.20
C TYR A 200 -34.18 -4.10 -7.99
N ASP A 201 -34.44 -5.10 -8.81
CA ASP A 201 -35.64 -5.96 -8.66
C ASP A 201 -35.63 -6.74 -7.34
N GLN A 202 -34.47 -7.25 -6.94
CA GLN A 202 -34.31 -7.88 -5.62
C GLN A 202 -34.61 -6.90 -4.48
N ALA A 203 -34.15 -5.65 -4.58
CA ALA A 203 -34.41 -4.63 -3.58
C ALA A 203 -35.91 -4.29 -3.50
N ILE A 204 -36.60 -4.15 -4.64
CA ILE A 204 -38.06 -3.96 -4.68
C ILE A 204 -38.77 -5.12 -4.00
N HIS A 205 -38.37 -6.35 -4.31
CA HIS A 205 -38.97 -7.54 -3.72
C HIS A 205 -38.85 -7.53 -2.18
N LEU A 206 -37.67 -7.19 -1.65
CA LEU A 206 -37.44 -7.08 -0.21
C LEU A 206 -38.26 -5.96 0.45
N VAL A 207 -38.43 -4.82 -0.22
CA VAL A 207 -39.25 -3.70 0.29
C VAL A 207 -40.74 -4.05 0.31
N ASN A 208 -41.21 -4.82 -0.68
CA ASN A 208 -42.61 -5.24 -0.71
C ASN A 208 -42.90 -6.35 0.30
N HIS A 209 -41.95 -7.26 0.54
CA HIS A 209 -42.10 -8.33 1.51
C HIS A 209 -42.00 -7.88 2.97
N SER A 210 -41.40 -6.71 3.24
CA SER A 210 -41.27 -6.12 4.58
C SER A 210 -42.48 -5.27 5.00
N LYS A 211 -43.48 -5.14 4.14
CA LYS A 211 -44.74 -4.41 4.41
C LYS A 211 -45.91 -5.33 4.81
N CYS A 212 -45.71 -6.64 4.83
CA CYS A 212 -46.61 -7.63 5.42
C CYS A 212 -46.15 -7.99 6.83
#